data_AF-A0A1W9TCZ9-F1
#
_entry.id   AF-A0A1W9TCZ9-F1
#
_cell.length_a   1.000
_cell.length_b   1.000
_cell.length_c   1.000
_cell.angle_alpha   90.00
_cell.angle_beta   90.00
_cell.angle_gamma   90.00
#
_symmetry.space_group_name_H-M   'P 1'
#
loop_
_entity.id
_entity.type
_entity.pdbx_description
1 polymer ?
#
loop_
_entity_poly.entity_id
_entity_poly.type
_entity_poly.pdbx_seq_one_letter_code
_entity_poly.pdbx_strand_id
1 'polypeptide(L)'
;MIQKVVEKQERNMMRKICALLVITVCIAVGCRKELPAPGPSNATKTTQEDLGPQYAARVTCFIGEIGSRSNCSTIIAQSSQKVANFEVTQKLSCGHPDRVSDIEWNFIGHKDNRDLYNFKRTFPIDTNEYTTALNLISFDGNQAIIFQDEYQVIVIDDPDGK
;
A
#
# COMPACT_ATOMS: atom_id res chain seq x y z
N MET A 1 -10.74 -23.34 34.34
CA MET A 1 -9.48 -23.91 33.81
C MET A 1 -8.92 -23.14 32.60
N ILE A 2 -9.46 -21.94 32.26
CA ILE A 2 -9.08 -21.17 31.06
C ILE A 2 -8.19 -19.95 31.40
N GLN A 3 -8.28 -19.41 32.62
CA GLN A 3 -7.47 -18.25 33.06
C GLN A 3 -5.95 -18.49 33.14
N LYS A 4 -5.48 -19.74 33.30
CA LYS A 4 -4.04 -20.02 33.44
C LYS A 4 -3.28 -20.06 32.12
N VAL A 5 -3.96 -20.06 30.97
CA VAL A 5 -3.31 -20.16 29.66
C VAL A 5 -2.85 -18.78 29.16
N VAL A 6 -3.58 -17.72 29.51
CA VAL A 6 -3.30 -16.35 29.03
C VAL A 6 -2.02 -15.76 29.65
N GLU A 7 -1.78 -15.97 30.95
CA GLU A 7 -0.56 -15.47 31.64
C GLU A 7 0.77 -16.11 31.17
N LYS A 8 0.71 -17.21 30.41
CA LYS A 8 1.93 -17.86 29.91
C LYS A 8 2.42 -17.27 28.59
N GLN A 9 1.55 -16.59 27.82
CA GLN A 9 1.93 -16.06 26.51
C GLN A 9 2.63 -14.69 26.59
N GLU A 10 2.28 -13.84 27.57
CA GLU A 10 2.87 -12.49 27.69
C GLU A 10 4.32 -12.50 28.15
N ARG A 11 4.75 -13.55 28.87
CA ARG A 11 6.15 -13.66 29.36
C ARG A 11 7.17 -13.98 28.28
N ASN A 12 6.74 -14.48 27.11
CA ASN A 12 7.66 -14.77 26.00
C ASN A 12 7.90 -13.58 25.07
N MET A 13 7.03 -12.58 25.07
CA MET A 13 7.17 -11.40 24.22
C MET A 13 8.16 -10.37 24.79
N MET A 14 8.33 -10.32 26.11
CA MET A 14 9.22 -9.37 26.77
C MET A 14 10.72 -9.75 26.72
N ARG A 15 11.07 -11.00 26.36
CA ARG A 15 12.47 -11.45 26.27
C ARG A 15 13.17 -11.09 24.96
N LYS A 16 12.42 -10.77 23.90
CA LYS A 16 13.00 -10.43 22.59
C LYS A 16 13.44 -8.97 22.47
N ILE A 17 12.95 -8.09 23.34
CA ILE A 17 13.25 -6.65 23.28
C ILE A 17 14.57 -6.29 23.98
N CYS A 18 15.09 -7.14 24.88
CA CYS A 18 16.35 -6.88 25.59
C CYS A 18 17.64 -7.29 24.83
N ALA A 19 17.55 -7.90 23.65
CA ALA A 19 18.72 -8.45 22.94
C ALA A 19 19.27 -7.55 21.81
N LEU A 20 18.93 -6.26 21.78
CA LEU A 20 19.30 -5.34 20.69
C LEU A 20 20.13 -4.12 21.14
N LEU A 21 20.81 -4.21 22.28
CA LEU A 21 21.62 -3.12 22.83
C LEU A 21 23.08 -3.53 23.14
N VAL A 22 23.75 -4.30 22.28
CA VAL A 22 25.21 -4.50 22.40
C VAL A 22 25.88 -4.79 21.04
N ILE A 23 26.07 -3.78 20.17
CA ILE A 23 27.17 -3.71 19.19
C ILE A 23 27.45 -2.22 18.94
N THR A 24 28.22 -1.55 19.80
CA THR A 24 29.69 -1.39 19.74
C THR A 24 30.18 -0.80 18.41
N VAL A 25 30.28 0.53 18.44
CA VAL A 25 31.29 1.43 17.86
C VAL A 25 32.45 0.78 17.09
N CYS A 26 32.56 1.11 15.80
CA CYS A 26 33.84 1.17 15.08
C CYS A 26 34.00 2.57 14.48
N ILE A 27 34.90 3.33 15.08
CA ILE A 27 35.43 4.60 14.57
C ILE A 27 36.34 4.27 13.39
N ALA A 28 35.99 4.73 12.19
CA ALA A 28 36.91 4.80 11.06
C ALA A 28 37.28 6.27 10.82
N VAL A 29 38.37 6.68 11.45
CA VAL A 29 39.15 7.85 11.04
C VAL A 29 39.95 7.45 9.81
N GLY A 30 39.85 8.24 8.73
CA GLY A 30 40.90 8.30 7.71
C GLY A 30 40.48 7.96 6.29
N CYS A 31 40.17 8.98 5.50
CA CYS A 31 40.72 9.27 4.16
C CYS A 31 39.82 10.28 3.45
N ARG A 32 40.17 11.58 3.56
CA ARG A 32 39.68 12.61 2.64
C ARG A 32 40.34 12.37 1.28
N LYS A 33 39.67 11.64 0.38
CA LYS A 33 39.95 11.74 -1.05
C LYS A 33 39.18 12.95 -1.57
N GLU A 34 39.90 13.87 -2.20
CA GLU A 34 39.34 15.00 -2.92
C GLU A 34 38.30 14.50 -3.93
N LEU A 35 37.07 15.02 -3.79
CA LEU A 35 36.03 14.81 -4.77
C LEU A 35 36.39 15.61 -6.04
N PRO A 36 36.46 14.97 -7.22
CA PRO A 36 36.54 15.71 -8.47
C PRO A 36 35.30 16.60 -8.60
N ALA A 37 35.52 17.81 -9.13
CA ALA A 37 34.50 18.84 -9.31
C ALA A 37 33.21 18.27 -9.92
N PRO A 38 32.02 18.79 -9.53
CA PRO A 38 30.78 18.43 -10.19
C PRO A 38 30.88 18.81 -11.66
N GLY A 39 31.02 17.80 -12.53
CA GLY A 39 30.82 17.96 -13.96
C GLY A 39 29.41 18.49 -14.23
N PRO A 40 29.17 19.14 -15.38
CA PRO A 40 27.85 19.64 -15.73
C PRO A 40 26.85 18.49 -15.64
N SER A 41 25.98 18.60 -14.65
CA SER A 41 24.81 17.76 -14.48
C SER A 41 24.01 17.89 -15.76
N ASN A 42 24.18 16.94 -16.68
CA ASN A 42 23.19 16.65 -17.70
C ASN A 42 21.95 16.19 -16.95
N ALA A 43 21.17 17.16 -16.48
CA ALA A 43 19.82 16.94 -16.00
C ALA A 43 19.09 16.28 -17.16
N THR A 44 19.00 14.96 -17.10
CA THR A 44 18.13 14.19 -17.96
C THR A 44 16.75 14.74 -17.67
N LYS A 45 16.32 15.65 -18.54
CA LYS A 45 14.97 16.18 -18.60
C LYS A 45 14.09 14.95 -18.73
N THR A 46 13.51 14.50 -17.61
CA THR A 46 12.57 13.41 -17.58
C THR A 46 11.43 13.84 -18.48
N THR A 47 11.43 13.32 -19.71
CA THR A 47 10.32 13.46 -20.64
C THR A 47 9.13 12.88 -19.92
N GLN A 48 8.20 13.76 -19.53
CA GLN A 48 6.90 13.41 -18.99
C GLN A 48 6.09 12.82 -20.15
N GLU A 49 6.41 11.58 -20.51
CA GLU A 49 5.71 10.77 -21.51
C GLU A 49 5.06 9.57 -20.82
N ASP A 50 3.80 9.40 -21.19
CA ASP A 50 2.76 8.47 -20.73
C ASP A 50 2.10 8.79 -19.38
N LEU A 51 0.88 9.34 -19.47
CA LEU A 51 0.15 10.05 -18.40
C LEU A 51 -0.86 9.16 -17.66
N GLY A 52 -0.77 7.83 -17.77
CA GLY A 52 -1.74 6.91 -17.17
C GLY A 52 -1.14 5.56 -16.80
N PRO A 53 -1.86 4.74 -16.03
CA PRO A 53 -1.41 3.43 -15.58
C PRO A 53 -0.90 2.52 -16.71
N GLN A 54 0.19 1.81 -16.47
CA GLN A 54 0.74 0.78 -17.37
C GLN A 54 -0.03 -0.53 -17.26
N TYR A 55 -0.56 -0.83 -16.07
CA TYR A 55 -1.24 -2.07 -15.76
C TYR A 55 -2.75 -1.85 -15.69
N ALA A 56 -3.51 -2.80 -16.22
CA ALA A 56 -4.93 -2.89 -15.90
C ALA A 56 -5.05 -3.24 -14.41
N ALA A 57 -5.97 -2.59 -13.71
CA ALA A 57 -6.10 -2.75 -12.27
C ALA A 57 -7.56 -2.78 -11.84
N ARG A 58 -7.86 -3.69 -10.92
CA ARG A 58 -9.15 -3.83 -10.24
C ARG A 58 -8.92 -3.77 -8.74
N VAL A 59 -9.82 -3.11 -8.03
CA VAL A 59 -9.89 -3.16 -6.57
C VAL A 59 -11.02 -4.10 -6.20
N THR A 60 -10.73 -5.05 -5.31
CA THR A 60 -11.71 -6.02 -4.81
C THR A 60 -11.72 -6.00 -3.28
N CYS A 61 -12.91 -6.00 -2.68
CA CYS A 61 -13.09 -6.11 -1.23
C CYS A 61 -13.70 -7.47 -0.87
N PHE A 62 -12.99 -8.21 -0.04
CA PHE A 62 -13.41 -9.48 0.53
C PHE A 62 -13.85 -9.29 1.98
N ILE A 63 -14.92 -9.97 2.40
CA ILE A 63 -15.26 -10.07 3.82
C ILE A 63 -14.35 -11.12 4.47
N GLY A 64 -13.61 -10.74 5.51
CA GLY A 64 -12.75 -11.65 6.27
C GLY A 64 -11.41 -11.93 5.58
N GLU A 65 -11.37 -12.87 4.62
CA GLU A 65 -10.13 -13.34 3.98
C GLU A 65 -10.21 -13.34 2.45
N ILE A 66 -9.05 -13.33 1.78
CA ILE A 66 -8.98 -13.40 0.31
C ILE A 66 -9.60 -14.71 -0.19
N GLY A 67 -10.44 -14.63 -1.22
CA GLY A 67 -11.14 -15.80 -1.77
C GLY A 67 -12.46 -16.13 -1.07
N SER A 68 -12.81 -15.40 0.00
CA SER A 68 -14.17 -15.41 0.52
C SER A 68 -15.14 -14.79 -0.48
N ARG A 69 -16.43 -14.75 -0.13
CA ARG A 69 -17.41 -14.02 -0.94
C ARG A 69 -17.02 -12.54 -0.98
N SER A 70 -16.65 -12.06 -2.17
CA SER A 70 -16.45 -10.63 -2.44
C SER A 70 -17.78 -9.89 -2.36
N ASN A 71 -17.76 -8.70 -1.75
CA ASN A 71 -18.93 -7.84 -1.64
C ASN A 71 -18.99 -6.76 -2.74
N CYS A 72 -17.85 -6.46 -3.35
CA CYS A 72 -17.76 -5.45 -4.40
C CYS A 72 -16.40 -5.53 -5.12
N SER A 73 -16.38 -5.06 -6.35
CA SER A 73 -15.17 -4.86 -7.12
C SER A 73 -15.36 -3.72 -8.11
N THR A 74 -14.29 -3.00 -8.45
CA THR A 74 -14.32 -1.99 -9.50
C THR A 74 -13.02 -1.96 -10.29
N ILE A 75 -13.11 -1.72 -11.59
CA ILE A 75 -11.95 -1.49 -12.45
C ILE A 75 -11.48 -0.05 -12.21
N ILE A 76 -10.22 0.11 -11.82
CA ILE A 76 -9.62 1.41 -11.50
C ILE A 76 -8.69 1.92 -12.60
N ALA A 77 -8.23 1.00 -13.47
CA ALA A 77 -7.40 1.33 -14.63
C ALA A 77 -7.58 0.28 -15.72
N GLN A 78 -7.61 0.73 -16.98
CA GLN A 78 -7.48 -0.13 -18.16
C GLN A 78 -6.13 0.18 -18.82
N SER A 79 -5.40 -0.85 -19.26
CA SER A 79 -4.05 -0.70 -19.85
C SER A 79 -4.00 0.13 -21.13
N SER A 80 -5.16 0.43 -21.74
CA SER A 80 -5.29 1.27 -22.94
C SER A 80 -5.71 2.72 -22.64
N GLN A 81 -5.97 3.08 -21.38
CA GLN A 81 -6.51 4.38 -21.02
C GLN A 81 -5.40 5.43 -20.85
N LYS A 82 -4.94 6.00 -21.97
CA LYS A 82 -4.15 7.23 -21.98
C LYS A 82 -5.07 8.42 -21.71
N VAL A 83 -5.47 8.62 -20.46
CA VAL A 83 -6.30 9.77 -20.09
C VAL A 83 -5.40 10.95 -19.76
N ALA A 84 -5.50 12.04 -20.52
CA ALA A 84 -4.64 13.21 -20.37
C ALA A 84 -4.72 13.90 -18.99
N ASN A 85 -5.69 13.53 -18.13
CA ASN A 85 -5.90 14.10 -16.80
C ASN A 85 -6.31 12.99 -15.81
N PHE A 86 -5.36 12.19 -15.33
CA PHE A 86 -5.61 11.13 -14.34
C PHE A 86 -5.79 11.65 -12.89
N GLU A 87 -5.97 12.96 -12.68
CA GLU A 87 -6.29 13.57 -11.37
C GLU A 87 -7.74 13.32 -10.93
N VAL A 88 -8.32 12.17 -11.29
CA VAL A 88 -9.66 11.80 -10.85
C VAL A 88 -9.52 10.96 -9.60
N THR A 89 -9.87 11.54 -8.44
CA THR A 89 -10.13 10.74 -7.25
C THR A 89 -11.38 9.92 -7.48
N GLN A 90 -11.21 8.61 -7.59
CA GLN A 90 -12.30 7.66 -7.72
C GLN A 90 -12.60 7.03 -6.36
N LYS A 91 -13.82 6.47 -6.23
CA LYS A 91 -14.37 6.05 -4.95
C LYS A 91 -15.15 4.74 -5.07
N LEU A 92 -15.04 3.89 -4.05
CA LEU A 92 -15.80 2.65 -3.87
C LEU A 92 -16.26 2.55 -2.42
N SER A 93 -17.56 2.44 -2.20
CA SER A 93 -18.12 2.15 -0.88
C SER A 93 -18.58 0.70 -0.81
N CYS A 94 -18.17 -0.02 0.23
CA CYS A 94 -18.35 -1.48 0.29
C CYS A 94 -18.33 -2.03 1.71
N GLY A 95 -19.19 -3.01 1.99
CA GLY A 95 -19.21 -3.66 3.29
C GLY A 95 -20.56 -4.27 3.63
N HIS A 96 -20.72 -4.61 4.91
CA HIS A 96 -22.00 -4.97 5.51
C HIS A 96 -22.61 -3.70 6.13
N PRO A 97 -23.95 -3.62 6.33
CA PRO A 97 -24.52 -2.59 7.20
C PRO A 97 -23.77 -2.52 8.54
N ASP A 98 -23.51 -1.31 9.00
CA ASP A 98 -22.74 -0.95 10.21
C ASP A 98 -21.21 -1.15 10.10
N ARG A 99 -20.71 -1.61 8.94
CA ARG A 99 -19.28 -1.85 8.67
C ARG A 99 -18.95 -1.55 7.22
N VAL A 100 -19.28 -0.34 6.76
CA VAL A 100 -18.99 0.09 5.40
C VAL A 100 -17.60 0.73 5.33
N SER A 101 -16.78 0.25 4.40
CA SER A 101 -15.51 0.87 4.01
C SER A 101 -15.74 1.83 2.87
N ASP A 102 -15.14 3.01 3.00
CA ASP A 102 -15.09 4.01 1.95
C ASP A 102 -13.67 4.11 1.41
N ILE A 103 -13.45 3.70 0.16
CA ILE A 103 -12.13 3.58 -0.44
C ILE A 103 -12.01 4.62 -1.54
N GLU A 104 -11.04 5.50 -1.42
CA GLU A 104 -10.64 6.46 -2.44
C GLU A 104 -9.24 6.11 -2.95
N TRP A 105 -8.98 6.38 -4.23
CA TRP A 105 -7.65 6.19 -4.80
C TRP A 105 -7.31 7.25 -5.84
N ASN A 106 -6.00 7.45 -6.01
CA ASN A 106 -5.42 8.28 -7.06
C ASN A 106 -4.19 7.57 -7.64
N PHE A 107 -4.08 7.51 -8.95
CA PHE A 107 -2.83 7.18 -9.62
C PHE A 107 -1.89 8.39 -9.54
N ILE A 108 -0.65 8.19 -9.11
CA ILE A 108 0.30 9.29 -8.87
C ILE A 108 1.54 9.21 -9.75
N GLY A 109 1.60 8.27 -10.68
CA GLY A 109 2.68 8.10 -11.65
C GLY A 109 3.33 6.72 -11.58
N HIS A 110 4.55 6.64 -12.10
CA HIS A 110 5.30 5.39 -12.18
C HIS A 110 6.61 5.49 -11.43
N LYS A 111 7.09 4.36 -10.93
CA LYS A 111 8.44 4.21 -10.40
C LYS A 111 8.93 2.79 -10.62
N ASP A 112 10.15 2.65 -11.13
CA ASP A 112 10.80 1.33 -11.32
C ASP A 112 9.94 0.32 -12.10
N ASN A 113 9.27 0.77 -13.17
CA ASN A 113 8.35 -0.03 -14.00
C ASN A 113 7.11 -0.55 -13.23
N ARG A 114 6.60 0.25 -12.30
CA ARG A 114 5.40 -0.04 -11.50
C ARG A 114 4.50 1.17 -11.44
N ASP A 115 3.19 0.94 -11.40
CA ASP A 115 2.19 1.98 -11.18
C ASP A 115 2.10 2.32 -9.70
N LEU A 116 2.09 3.62 -9.39
CA LEU A 116 1.94 4.10 -8.03
C LEU A 116 0.51 4.59 -7.79
N TYR A 117 -0.11 4.08 -6.74
CA TYR A 117 -1.45 4.47 -6.31
C TYR A 117 -1.43 4.89 -4.84
N ASN A 118 -2.03 6.04 -4.54
CA ASN A 118 -2.31 6.43 -3.18
C ASN A 118 -3.75 6.05 -2.83
N PHE A 119 -3.92 5.12 -1.91
CA PHE A 119 -5.21 4.69 -1.41
C PHE A 119 -5.52 5.35 -0.06
N LYS A 120 -6.77 5.78 0.10
CA LYS A 120 -7.33 6.21 1.37
C LYS A 120 -8.53 5.34 1.69
N ARG A 121 -8.59 4.81 2.91
CA ARG A 121 -9.77 4.09 3.41
C ARG A 121 -10.30 4.79 4.65
N THR A 122 -11.59 5.04 4.68
CA THR A 122 -12.31 5.42 5.90
C THR A 122 -13.23 4.27 6.32
N PHE A 123 -13.10 3.79 7.55
CA PHE A 123 -13.85 2.64 8.06
C PHE A 123 -14.04 2.69 9.59
N PRO A 124 -15.21 2.30 10.10
CA PRO A 124 -16.49 2.17 9.38
C PRO A 124 -17.09 3.57 9.11
N ILE A 125 -17.44 3.89 7.87
CA ILE A 125 -17.85 5.25 7.44
C ILE A 125 -19.25 5.66 7.96
N ASP A 126 -20.08 4.69 8.31
CA ASP A 126 -21.46 4.85 8.76
C ASP A 126 -21.59 5.09 10.28
N THR A 127 -20.47 5.21 10.99
CA THR A 127 -20.44 5.47 12.43
C THR A 127 -19.68 6.76 12.75
N ASN A 128 -19.89 7.29 13.96
CA ASN A 128 -19.11 8.41 14.47
C ASN A 128 -17.68 8.03 14.90
N GLU A 129 -17.35 6.73 14.89
CA GLU A 129 -16.07 6.17 15.33
C GLU A 129 -15.26 5.65 14.13
N TYR A 130 -15.22 6.44 13.04
CA TYR A 130 -14.45 6.07 11.85
C TYR A 130 -12.96 6.33 12.04
N THR A 131 -12.14 5.51 11.39
CA THR A 131 -10.71 5.74 11.23
C THR A 131 -10.38 5.90 9.75
N THR A 132 -9.48 6.83 9.44
CA THR A 132 -8.92 6.98 8.09
C THR A 132 -7.49 6.44 8.05
N ALA A 133 -7.21 5.55 7.10
CA ALA A 133 -5.90 5.00 6.80
C ALA A 133 -5.47 5.37 5.38
N LEU A 134 -4.17 5.60 5.19
CA LEU A 134 -3.55 5.83 3.89
C LEU A 134 -2.58 4.70 3.59
N ASN A 135 -2.51 4.27 2.32
CA ASN A 135 -1.50 3.33 1.87
C ASN A 135 -1.03 3.66 0.45
N LEU A 136 0.29 3.65 0.25
CA LEU A 136 0.92 3.84 -1.05
C LEU A 136 1.26 2.47 -1.62
N ILE A 137 0.65 2.13 -2.76
CA ILE A 137 0.85 0.86 -3.44
C ILE A 137 1.69 1.05 -4.68
N SER A 138 2.71 0.21 -4.82
CA SER A 138 3.51 0.05 -6.04
C SER A 138 3.09 -1.24 -6.72
N PHE A 139 2.28 -1.11 -7.76
CA PHE A 139 1.59 -2.19 -8.45
C PHE A 139 2.33 -2.57 -9.74
N ASP A 140 2.60 -3.86 -9.90
CA ASP A 140 3.34 -4.40 -11.05
C ASP A 140 2.50 -5.39 -11.88
N GLY A 141 1.17 -5.31 -11.75
CA GLY A 141 0.22 -6.24 -12.36
C GLY A 141 -0.16 -7.42 -11.44
N ASN A 142 0.67 -7.76 -10.46
CA ASN A 142 0.37 -8.86 -9.54
C ASN A 142 -0.49 -8.41 -8.36
N GLN A 143 -1.28 -9.33 -7.81
CA GLN A 143 -2.12 -9.05 -6.65
C GLN A 143 -1.31 -8.49 -5.48
N ALA A 144 -1.79 -7.39 -4.90
CA ALA A 144 -1.24 -6.79 -3.70
C ALA A 144 -2.34 -6.39 -2.72
N ILE A 145 -2.06 -6.53 -1.42
CA ILE A 145 -2.98 -6.12 -0.35
C ILE A 145 -2.87 -4.61 -0.14
N ILE A 146 -4.00 -3.91 -0.26
CA ILE A 146 -4.12 -2.48 0.01
C ILE A 146 -4.39 -2.27 1.51
N PHE A 147 -5.40 -2.95 2.07
CA PHE A 147 -5.73 -2.89 3.49
C PHE A 147 -6.19 -4.27 3.97
N GLN A 148 -5.88 -4.60 5.22
CA GLN A 148 -6.32 -5.83 5.86
C GLN A 148 -6.58 -5.58 7.34
N ASP A 149 -7.74 -6.03 7.81
CA ASP A 149 -8.10 -6.09 9.22
C ASP A 149 -8.94 -7.36 9.49
N GLU A 150 -9.52 -7.46 10.69
CA GLU A 150 -10.33 -8.61 11.09
C GLU A 150 -11.67 -8.74 10.32
N TYR A 151 -12.11 -7.67 9.64
CA TYR A 151 -13.39 -7.61 8.94
C TYR A 151 -13.26 -7.72 7.43
N GLN A 152 -12.20 -7.16 6.86
CA GLN A 152 -12.08 -7.02 5.40
C GLN A 152 -10.64 -7.16 4.92
N VAL A 153 -10.50 -7.74 3.72
CA VAL A 153 -9.27 -7.65 2.91
C VAL A 153 -9.58 -6.92 1.62
N ILE A 154 -8.84 -5.86 1.37
CA ILE A 154 -8.97 -5.04 0.16
C ILE A 154 -7.68 -5.22 -0.64
N VAL A 155 -7.80 -5.65 -1.89
CA VAL A 155 -6.67 -5.93 -2.77
C VAL A 155 -6.77 -5.13 -4.07
N ILE A 156 -5.63 -4.90 -4.70
CA ILE A 156 -5.49 -4.55 -6.12
C ILE A 156 -5.01 -5.78 -6.88
N ASP A 157 -5.59 -6.08 -8.03
CA ASP A 157 -5.20 -7.19 -8.91
C ASP A 157 -5.39 -6.87 -10.40
N ASP A 158 -4.80 -7.70 -11.27
CA ASP A 158 -5.13 -7.68 -12.71
C ASP A 158 -6.57 -8.22 -12.89
N PRO A 159 -7.47 -7.45 -13.53
CA PRO A 159 -8.83 -7.90 -13.77
C PRO A 159 -8.94 -9.20 -14.58
N ASP A 160 -7.96 -9.49 -15.44
CA ASP A 160 -7.90 -10.69 -16.27
C ASP A 160 -7.27 -11.90 -15.55
N GLY A 161 -6.71 -11.71 -14.34
CA GLY A 161 -6.11 -12.78 -13.54
C GLY A 161 -4.83 -13.38 -14.14
N LYS A 162 -4.00 -12.56 -14.80
CA LYS A 162 -2.71 -12.96 -15.37
C LYS A 162 -1.60 -13.04 -14.32
#